data_AF-A0A1V5RN03-F1
#
_entry.id   AF-A0A1V5RN03-F1
#
_cell.length_a   1.000
_cell.length_b   1.000
_cell.length_c   1.000
_cell.angle_alpha   90.00
_cell.angle_beta   90.00
_cell.angle_gamma   90.00
#
_symmetry.space_group_name_H-M   'P 1'
#
loop_
_entity.id
_entity.type
_entity.pdbx_description
1 polymer ?
#
loop_
_entity_poly.entity_id
_entity_poly.type
_entity_poly.pdbx_seq_one_letter_code
_entity_poly.pdbx_strand_id
1 'polypeptide(L)'
;MINLGHKIKETWVKLPEEYFTPLTFGELPIGQKFIVLPEPGDNQGQGGFRQANYLFIKTGEDNNDSFEEPRNAVNLNTGAIGNFPDNLYVIAIYE
;
A
#
# COMPACT_ATOMS: atom_id res chain seq x y z
N MET A 1 -3.83 -30.45 6.17
CA MET A 1 -3.94 -29.02 6.53
C MET A 1 -4.31 -28.25 5.26
N ILE A 2 -5.46 -27.60 5.23
CA ILE A 2 -5.80 -26.70 4.12
C ILE A 2 -4.95 -25.44 4.28
N ASN A 3 -4.15 -25.10 3.27
CA ASN A 3 -3.43 -23.84 3.24
C ASN A 3 -4.46 -22.71 3.06
N LEU A 4 -4.87 -22.10 4.17
CA LEU A 4 -5.85 -21.02 4.22
C LEU A 4 -5.47 -19.88 3.27
N GLY A 5 -4.17 -19.59 3.14
CA GLY A 5 -3.66 -18.59 2.21
C GLY A 5 -3.95 -18.93 0.74
N HIS A 6 -3.89 -20.21 0.36
CA HIS A 6 -4.22 -20.63 -1.01
C HIS A 6 -5.70 -20.41 -1.34
N LYS A 7 -6.60 -20.76 -0.41
CA LYS A 7 -8.05 -20.52 -0.58
C LYS A 7 -8.39 -19.04 -0.66
N ILE A 8 -7.75 -18.19 0.14
CA ILE A 8 -7.97 -16.74 0.08
C ILE A 8 -7.54 -16.19 -1.28
N LYS A 9 -6.37 -16.60 -1.80
CA LYS A 9 -5.91 -16.22 -3.14
C LYS A 9 -6.90 -16.63 -4.22
N GLU A 10 -7.38 -17.88 -4.19
CA GLU A 10 -8.37 -18.37 -5.14
C GLU A 10 -9.68 -17.57 -5.10
N THR A 11 -10.10 -17.08 -3.92
CA THR A 11 -11.26 -16.21 -3.78
C THR A 11 -10.98 -14.82 -4.34
N TRP A 12 -9.84 -14.22 -4.01
CA TRP A 12 -9.49 -12.86 -4.42
C TRP A 12 -9.37 -12.73 -5.94
N VAL A 13 -8.75 -13.71 -6.61
CA VAL A 13 -8.62 -13.73 -8.08
C VAL A 13 -9.98 -13.82 -8.78
N LYS A 14 -11.04 -14.29 -8.10
CA LYS A 14 -12.39 -14.40 -8.64
C LYS A 14 -13.28 -13.21 -8.28
N LEU A 15 -12.79 -12.27 -7.45
CA LEU A 15 -13.57 -11.09 -7.12
C LEU A 15 -13.68 -10.20 -8.36
N PRO A 16 -14.90 -9.70 -8.68
CA PRO A 16 -15.09 -8.69 -9.71
C PRO A 16 -14.20 -7.44 -9.47
N GLU A 17 -13.79 -6.76 -10.55
CA GLU A 17 -12.94 -5.55 -10.49
C GLU A 17 -13.56 -4.40 -9.67
N GLU A 18 -14.87 -4.43 -9.46
CA GLU A 18 -15.61 -3.51 -8.58
C GLU A 18 -15.24 -3.66 -7.08
N TYR A 19 -14.68 -4.81 -6.66
CA TYR A 19 -14.23 -5.02 -5.27
C TYR A 19 -12.77 -4.62 -5.04
N PHE A 20 -11.95 -4.68 -6.09
CA PHE A 20 -10.58 -4.18 -6.06
C PHE A 20 -10.19 -3.76 -7.48
N THR A 21 -9.92 -2.48 -7.68
CA THR A 21 -9.31 -2.00 -8.91
C THR A 21 -7.80 -1.96 -8.67
N PRO A 22 -6.99 -2.72 -9.43
CA PRO A 22 -5.54 -2.61 -9.35
C PRO A 22 -5.14 -1.21 -9.83
N LEU A 23 -4.76 -0.36 -8.89
CA LEU A 23 -4.27 0.99 -9.17
C LEU A 23 -2.77 1.04 -8.88
N THR A 24 -2.09 1.90 -9.60
CA THR A 24 -0.77 2.37 -9.21
C THR A 24 -0.92 3.51 -8.19
N PHE A 25 0.11 3.74 -7.38
CA PHE A 25 0.12 4.83 -6.43
C PHE A 25 -0.08 6.18 -7.13
N GLY A 26 0.47 6.37 -8.34
CA GLY A 26 0.29 7.58 -9.14
C GLY A 26 -1.17 7.85 -9.51
N GLU A 27 -1.93 6.80 -9.84
CA GLU A 27 -3.36 6.87 -10.15
C GLU A 27 -4.26 7.11 -8.93
N LEU A 28 -3.73 6.88 -7.72
CA LEU A 28 -4.45 7.07 -6.48
C LEU A 28 -4.68 8.57 -6.20
N PRO A 29 -5.91 9.03 -5.90
CA PRO A 29 -6.16 10.42 -5.52
C PRO A 29 -5.50 10.79 -4.17
N ILE A 30 -5.09 12.06 -4.02
CA ILE A 30 -4.69 12.60 -2.71
C ILE A 30 -5.88 12.50 -1.74
N GLY A 31 -5.61 12.05 -0.52
CA GLY A 31 -6.62 11.81 0.52
C GLY A 31 -7.24 10.42 0.48
N GLN A 32 -6.98 9.61 -0.57
CA GLN A 32 -7.48 8.24 -0.64
C GLN A 32 -6.67 7.32 0.27
N LYS A 33 -7.37 6.42 0.98
CA LYS A 33 -6.78 5.35 1.80
C LYS A 33 -6.38 4.18 0.92
N PHE A 34 -5.26 3.54 1.22
CA PHE A 34 -4.76 2.41 0.46
C PHE A 34 -3.99 1.39 1.29
N ILE A 35 -3.88 0.19 0.73
CA ILE A 35 -3.02 -0.89 1.21
C ILE A 35 -1.86 -1.08 0.23
N VAL A 36 -0.63 -1.01 0.75
CA VAL A 36 0.57 -1.35 -0.03
C VAL A 36 0.63 -2.87 -0.21
N LEU A 37 0.84 -3.31 -1.45
CA LEU A 37 1.17 -4.70 -1.72
C LEU A 37 2.68 -4.90 -1.54
N PRO A 38 3.13 -5.81 -0.67
CA PRO A 38 4.56 -6.03 -0.46
C PRO A 38 5.19 -6.67 -1.70
N GLU A 39 6.35 -6.17 -2.10
CA GLU A 39 7.11 -6.71 -3.23
C GLU A 39 8.04 -7.86 -2.78
N PRO A 40 8.28 -8.89 -3.63
CA PRO A 40 9.28 -9.91 -3.36
C PRO A 40 10.68 -9.27 -3.30
N GLY A 41 11.24 -9.11 -2.10
CA GLY A 41 12.56 -8.48 -1.92
C GLY A 41 12.63 -7.45 -0.79
N ASP A 42 11.47 -7.01 -0.29
CA ASP A 42 11.31 -6.04 0.83
C ASP A 42 11.84 -6.52 2.20
N ASN A 43 12.62 -7.61 2.21
CA ASN A 43 13.11 -8.30 3.39
C ASN A 43 14.54 -7.92 3.80
N GLN A 44 15.19 -6.97 3.12
CA GLN A 44 16.49 -6.46 3.55
C GLN A 44 16.31 -5.39 4.65
N GLY A 45 15.93 -5.84 5.86
CA GLY A 45 15.99 -5.03 7.09
C GLY A 45 14.69 -4.40 7.60
N GLN A 46 13.58 -4.41 6.84
CA GLN A 46 12.33 -3.68 7.18
C GLN A 46 11.14 -4.57 7.59
N GLY A 47 11.39 -5.85 7.91
CA GLY A 47 10.43 -6.66 8.68
C GLY A 47 9.32 -7.38 7.90
N GLY A 48 9.26 -7.30 6.58
CA GLY A 48 8.35 -8.09 5.74
C GLY A 48 6.87 -8.10 6.20
N PHE A 49 6.12 -9.13 5.83
CA PHE A 49 4.71 -9.36 6.19
C PHE A 49 4.38 -9.41 7.71
N ARG A 50 5.32 -9.07 8.62
CA ARG A 50 5.13 -9.23 10.07
C ARG A 50 4.34 -8.11 10.74
N GLN A 51 3.99 -7.03 10.03
CA GLN A 51 3.20 -5.96 10.63
C GLN A 51 1.96 -5.60 9.81
N ALA A 52 0.82 -5.50 10.48
CA ALA A 52 -0.48 -5.09 9.95
C ALA A 52 -0.54 -3.59 9.59
N ASN A 53 0.59 -2.97 9.31
CA ASN A 53 0.75 -1.53 9.18
C ASN A 53 0.67 -1.06 7.73
N TYR A 54 0.15 -1.87 6.79
CA TYR A 54 0.12 -1.49 5.38
C TYR A 54 -1.01 -0.51 5.03
N LEU A 55 -1.69 0.08 6.02
CA LEU A 55 -2.77 1.04 5.81
C LEU A 55 -2.23 2.46 5.83
N PHE A 56 -2.35 3.14 4.68
CA PHE A 56 -1.85 4.50 4.49
C PHE A 56 -2.94 5.40 3.91
N ILE A 57 -2.73 6.71 4.02
CA ILE A 57 -3.44 7.74 3.25
C ILE A 57 -2.42 8.44 2.34
N LYS A 58 -2.76 8.60 1.06
CA LYS A 58 -1.92 9.36 0.13
C LYS A 58 -2.03 10.83 0.46
N THR A 59 -0.89 11.50 0.57
CA THR A 59 -0.80 12.95 0.78
C THR A 59 -0.31 13.63 -0.50
N GLY A 60 -0.37 14.96 -0.52
CA GLY A 60 0.46 15.69 -1.49
C GLY A 60 1.94 15.47 -1.20
N GLU A 61 2.80 15.67 -2.20
CA GLU A 61 4.25 15.68 -2.00
C GLU A 61 4.62 16.86 -1.11
N ASP A 62 5.14 16.56 0.08
CA ASP A 62 5.83 17.56 0.88
C ASP A 62 7.30 17.60 0.41
N ASN A 63 7.60 18.60 -0.42
CA ASN A 63 8.94 18.89 -0.95
C ASN A 63 9.76 19.77 0.01
N ASN A 64 9.46 19.74 1.31
CA ASN A 64 10.30 20.41 2.31
C ASN A 64 11.76 19.94 2.17
N ASP A 65 12.68 20.89 1.94
CA ASP A 65 14.15 20.71 1.78
C ASP A 65 14.83 19.99 2.97
N SER A 66 14.07 19.64 4.01
CA SER A 66 14.53 18.90 5.19
C SER A 66 14.59 17.38 4.98
N PHE A 67 14.04 16.85 3.88
CA PHE A 67 14.07 15.43 3.56
C PHE A 67 14.80 15.18 2.24
N GLU A 68 15.64 14.15 2.18
CA GLU A 68 16.36 13.74 0.95
C GLU A 68 15.41 13.16 -0.12
N GLU A 69 14.21 12.73 0.28
CA GLU A 69 13.20 12.15 -0.61
C GLU A 69 11.80 12.73 -0.35
N PRO A 70 10.95 12.85 -1.39
CA PRO A 70 9.58 13.33 -1.25
C PRO A 70 8.79 12.48 -0.27
N ARG A 71 7.93 13.12 0.53
CA ARG A 71 7.01 12.43 1.43
C ARG A 71 5.60 12.54 0.87
N ASN A 72 5.00 11.40 0.54
CA ASN A 72 3.73 11.34 -0.20
C ASN A 72 2.66 10.43 0.42
N ALA A 73 2.91 9.86 1.60
CA ALA A 73 1.91 9.09 2.33
C ALA A 73 2.15 9.07 3.84
N VAL A 74 1.07 8.86 4.60
CA VAL A 74 1.13 8.70 6.07
C VAL A 74 0.48 7.39 6.49
N ASN A 75 1.17 6.64 7.34
CA ASN A 75 0.66 5.42 7.95
C ASN A 75 -0.45 5.75 8.95
N LEU A 76 -1.64 5.18 8.76
CA LEU A 76 -2.79 5.49 9.62
C LEU A 76 -2.71 4.87 11.02
N ASN A 77 -1.85 3.89 11.25
CA ASN A 77 -1.68 3.28 12.56
C ASN A 77 -0.54 3.93 13.37
N THR A 78 0.58 4.24 12.71
CA THR A 78 1.79 4.73 13.40
C THR A 78 2.06 6.22 13.21
N GLY A 79 1.40 6.87 12.24
CA GLY A 79 1.72 8.23 11.83
C GLY A 79 3.05 8.36 11.07
N ALA A 80 3.74 7.24 10.80
CA ALA A 80 5.00 7.24 10.06
C ALA A 80 4.79 7.75 8.63
N ILE A 81 5.70 8.60 8.17
CA ILE A 81 5.63 9.21 6.84
C ILE A 81 6.43 8.36 5.85
N GLY A 82 5.77 7.95 4.77
CA GLY A 82 6.34 7.12 3.71
C GLY A 82 6.65 7.90 2.43
N ASN A 83 7.45 7.27 1.58
CA ASN A 83 7.66 7.64 0.20
C ASN A 83 7.34 6.42 -0.66
N PHE A 84 6.39 6.53 -1.58
CA PHE A 84 5.99 5.47 -2.51
C PHE A 84 6.17 5.93 -3.95
N PRO A 85 6.79 5.13 -4.82
CA PRO A 85 6.94 5.50 -6.22
C PRO A 85 5.60 5.38 -6.96
N ASP A 86 5.37 6.25 -7.94
CA ASP A 86 4.09 6.32 -8.65
C ASP A 86 3.69 5.00 -9.32
N ASN A 87 4.64 4.17 -9.73
CA ASN A 87 4.39 2.89 -10.38
C ASN A 87 4.09 1.72 -9.40
N LEU A 88 4.11 1.96 -8.09
CA LEU A 88 3.83 0.92 -7.09
C LEU A 88 2.35 0.51 -7.14
N TYR A 89 2.07 -0.79 -7.21
CA TYR A 89 0.70 -1.29 -7.13
C TYR A 89 0.15 -1.20 -5.70
N VAL A 90 -1.06 -0.66 -5.59
CA VAL A 90 -1.78 -0.46 -4.33
C VAL A 90 -3.23 -0.93 -4.44
N ILE A 91 -3.84 -1.26 -3.30
CA ILE A 91 -5.28 -1.51 -3.21
C ILE A 91 -5.93 -0.27 -2.59
N ALA A 92 -6.79 0.43 -3.34
CA ALA A 92 -7.59 1.52 -2.78
C ALA A 92 -8.67 0.99 -1.83
N ILE A 93 -8.92 1.73 -0.74
CA ILE A 93 -10.00 1.46 0.21
C ILE A 93 -11.05 2.53 0.04
N TYR A 94 -12.24 2.14 -0.44
CA TYR A 94 -13.40 3.01 -0.58
C TYR A 94 -14.29 2.91 0.68
N GLU A 95 -14.82 4.04 1.15
CA GLU A 95 -15.80 4.11 2.26
C GLU A 95 -17.24 4.02 1.74
#